data_AF-A0A522XNF0-F1
#
_entry.id   AF-A0A522XNF0-F1
#
_cell.length_a   1.000
_cell.length_b   1.000
_cell.length_c   1.000
_cell.angle_alpha   90.00
_cell.angle_beta   90.00
_cell.angle_gamma   90.00
#
_symmetry.space_group_name_H-M   'P 1'
#
loop_
_entity.id
_entity.type
_entity.pdbx_description
1 polymer ?
#
loop_
_entity_poly.entity_id
_entity_poly.type
_entity_poly.pdbx_seq_one_letter_code
_entity_poly.pdbx_strand_id
1 'polypeptide(L)'
;MTSRTGLTQNELKALAYFAVGVTSEGSIGGRDVSYRLSFAGNVGRDGLMEPAGNSGYSFGTLQIDLGQHPNVAPEFLDAYQAWATRQPDHATLKFSASEYTATLTALQRTGHAMEDDHAYDIDRSRLNRFLATETGQNFVHALDTRHVAGVTAVDVTARNGDSALERLQRTPLYQQASDADQARLAGMFMKLQNQSNNLYVPRLLSRVTSGEYSSADNVKAGIDGLMRNGRNGSSDFIESGADNTLRGTALFNLLRAASTTNPLSEAWNT
;
A
#
# COMPACT_ATOMS: atom_id res chain seq x y z
N MET A 1 9.27 19.35 -28.59
CA MET A 1 9.03 18.65 -27.31
C MET A 1 10.38 18.20 -26.81
N THR A 2 10.91 18.82 -25.76
CA THR A 2 12.11 18.33 -25.06
C THR A 2 11.74 16.99 -24.42
N SER A 3 12.44 15.90 -24.76
CA SER A 3 12.23 14.61 -24.11
C SER A 3 12.57 14.77 -22.63
N ARG A 4 11.57 14.65 -21.76
CA ARG A 4 11.82 14.55 -20.32
C ARG A 4 12.67 13.30 -20.10
N THR A 5 13.83 13.43 -19.47
CA THR A 5 14.65 12.26 -19.12
C THR A 5 14.15 11.70 -17.80
N GLY A 6 13.30 10.68 -17.88
CA GLY A 6 12.84 9.88 -16.74
C GLY A 6 11.80 10.52 -15.84
N LEU A 7 11.30 9.71 -14.91
CA LEU A 7 10.30 10.09 -13.91
C LEU A 7 10.87 11.05 -12.85
N THR A 8 10.18 12.15 -12.59
CA THR A 8 10.44 13.03 -11.45
C THR A 8 10.02 12.39 -10.12
N GLN A 9 10.55 12.90 -9.01
CA GLN A 9 10.15 12.42 -7.67
C GLN A 9 8.64 12.58 -7.41
N ASN A 10 8.04 13.68 -7.87
CA ASN A 10 6.60 13.89 -7.71
C ASN A 10 5.79 12.89 -8.54
N GLU A 11 6.25 12.58 -9.76
CA GLU A 11 5.65 11.55 -10.60
C GLU A 11 5.78 10.16 -9.96
N LEU A 12 6.90 9.84 -9.31
CA LEU A 12 7.06 8.58 -8.55
C LEU A 12 6.13 8.52 -7.34
N LYS A 13 5.97 9.61 -6.59
CA LYS A 13 5.02 9.70 -5.48
C LYS A 13 3.57 9.58 -5.97
N ALA A 14 3.23 10.23 -7.07
CA ALA A 14 1.91 10.13 -7.69
C ALA A 14 1.64 8.70 -8.17
N LEU A 15 2.64 8.05 -8.78
CA LEU A 15 2.57 6.65 -9.17
C LEU A 15 2.37 5.73 -7.96
N ALA A 16 3.10 5.95 -6.85
CA ALA A 16 2.91 5.19 -5.62
C ALA A 16 1.50 5.36 -5.06
N TYR A 17 1.02 6.60 -4.88
CA TYR A 17 -0.31 6.85 -4.32
C TYR A 17 -1.42 6.31 -5.24
N PHE A 18 -1.33 6.58 -6.54
CA PHE A 18 -2.39 6.27 -7.49
C PHE A 18 -2.36 4.81 -7.95
N ALA A 19 -1.23 4.34 -8.49
CA ALA A 19 -1.15 3.01 -9.08
C ALA A 19 -0.96 1.91 -8.03
N VAL A 20 -0.14 2.17 -7.00
CA VAL A 20 0.03 1.20 -5.90
C VAL A 20 -1.13 1.31 -4.92
N GLY A 21 -1.50 2.51 -4.47
CA GLY A 21 -2.60 2.69 -3.55
C GLY A 21 -3.97 2.53 -4.21
N VAL A 22 -4.48 3.59 -4.87
CA VAL A 22 -5.88 3.68 -5.31
C VAL A 22 -6.32 2.53 -6.21
N THR A 23 -5.51 2.17 -7.22
CA THR A 23 -5.93 1.17 -8.21
C THR A 23 -5.74 -0.27 -7.77
N SER A 24 -4.87 -0.53 -6.79
CA SER A 24 -4.51 -1.89 -6.38
C SER A 24 -5.03 -2.26 -4.99
N GLU A 25 -4.97 -1.34 -4.02
CA GLU A 25 -5.30 -1.58 -2.62
C GLU A 25 -6.59 -0.87 -2.18
N GLY A 26 -6.78 0.39 -2.61
CA GLY A 26 -7.86 1.26 -2.13
C GLY A 26 -9.25 0.95 -2.68
N SER A 27 -9.37 0.06 -3.67
CA SER A 27 -10.64 -0.23 -4.36
C SER A 27 -11.01 -1.71 -4.38
N ILE A 28 -12.20 -2.04 -3.87
CA ILE A 28 -12.80 -3.38 -4.00
C ILE A 28 -14.09 -3.27 -4.79
N GLY A 29 -14.14 -3.87 -5.99
CA GLY A 29 -15.31 -3.83 -6.86
C GLY A 29 -15.73 -2.41 -7.29
N GLY A 30 -14.76 -1.49 -7.39
CA GLY A 30 -15.00 -0.08 -7.75
C GLY A 30 -15.41 0.81 -6.57
N ARG A 31 -15.37 0.30 -5.32
CA ARG A 31 -15.68 1.08 -4.12
C ARG A 31 -14.40 1.38 -3.36
N ASP A 32 -14.25 2.64 -2.96
CA ASP A 32 -13.19 3.06 -2.04
C ASP A 32 -13.40 2.44 -0.66
N VAL A 33 -12.40 1.70 -0.19
CA VAL A 33 -12.37 1.05 1.13
C VAL A 33 -11.28 1.62 2.04
N SER A 34 -10.59 2.67 1.60
CA SER A 34 -9.45 3.29 2.30
C SER A 34 -9.83 3.87 3.66
N TYR A 35 -11.07 4.32 3.82
CA TYR A 35 -11.58 4.96 5.04
C TYR A 35 -12.39 4.01 5.92
N ARG A 36 -12.00 2.73 5.93
CA ARG A 36 -12.62 1.70 6.76
C ARG A 36 -11.55 0.77 7.31
N LEU A 37 -11.65 0.49 8.60
CA LEU A 37 -10.86 -0.54 9.27
C LEU A 37 -11.29 -1.91 8.75
N SER A 38 -10.40 -2.50 7.97
CA SER A 38 -10.55 -3.79 7.33
C SER A 38 -9.70 -4.83 8.05
N PHE A 39 -10.03 -6.10 7.85
CA PHE A 39 -9.25 -7.22 8.34
C PHE A 39 -8.85 -8.08 7.14
N ALA A 40 -7.56 -8.40 7.04
CA ALA A 40 -7.03 -9.25 6.00
C ALA A 40 -7.25 -10.72 6.39
N GLY A 41 -8.46 -11.24 6.16
CA GLY A 41 -8.82 -12.61 6.51
C GLY A 41 -10.33 -12.85 6.52
N ASN A 42 -10.74 -13.98 7.08
CA ASN A 42 -12.15 -14.31 7.32
C ASN A 42 -12.48 -14.16 8.81
N VAL A 43 -13.67 -13.66 9.10
CA VAL A 43 -14.22 -13.69 10.45
C VAL A 43 -15.34 -14.73 10.46
N GLY A 44 -15.17 -15.75 11.28
CA GLY A 44 -16.15 -16.80 11.52
C GLY A 44 -17.47 -16.23 12.08
N ARG A 45 -18.55 -17.01 12.02
CA ARG A 45 -19.85 -16.58 12.57
C ARG A 45 -19.83 -16.37 14.08
N ASP A 46 -18.91 -17.03 14.76
CA ASP A 46 -18.61 -16.91 16.18
C ASP A 46 -17.69 -15.71 16.50
N GLY A 47 -17.17 -15.03 15.49
CA GLY A 47 -16.24 -13.90 15.62
C GLY A 47 -14.77 -14.32 15.62
N LEU A 48 -14.45 -15.61 15.51
CA LEU A 48 -13.07 -16.08 15.43
C LEU A 48 -12.41 -15.58 14.14
N MET A 49 -11.18 -15.09 14.26
CA MET A 49 -10.44 -14.52 13.13
C MET A 49 -9.52 -15.57 12.49
N GLU A 50 -9.60 -15.68 11.16
CA GLU A 50 -8.74 -16.51 10.31
C GLU A 50 -7.97 -15.59 9.35
N PRO A 51 -6.77 -15.11 9.74
CA PRO A 51 -6.01 -14.15 8.94
C PRO A 51 -5.45 -14.78 7.66
N ALA A 52 -5.28 -13.95 6.64
CA ALA A 52 -4.60 -14.29 5.41
C ALA A 52 -3.10 -14.00 5.55
N GLY A 53 -2.31 -15.04 5.82
CA GLY A 53 -0.88 -14.88 6.04
C GLY A 53 -0.58 -14.12 7.33
N ASN A 54 0.46 -13.27 7.31
CA ASN A 54 0.85 -12.51 8.51
C ASN A 54 0.13 -11.15 8.64
N SER A 55 -0.93 -10.91 7.86
CA SER A 55 -1.61 -9.62 7.85
C SER A 55 -2.70 -9.48 8.91
N GLY A 56 -2.80 -8.29 9.50
CA GLY A 56 -3.74 -7.96 10.57
C GLY A 56 -4.87 -7.02 10.14
N TYR A 57 -5.20 -6.07 11.03
CA TYR A 57 -6.10 -4.97 10.68
C TYR A 57 -5.39 -3.94 9.80
N SER A 58 -6.10 -3.39 8.82
CA SER A 58 -5.57 -2.38 7.92
C SER A 58 -6.58 -1.31 7.54
N PHE A 59 -6.08 -0.16 7.11
CA PHE A 59 -6.86 0.90 6.46
C PHE A 59 -5.94 1.75 5.58
N GLY A 60 -6.51 2.72 4.88
CA GLY A 60 -5.79 3.67 4.05
C GLY A 60 -5.66 3.21 2.61
N THR A 61 -5.26 4.16 1.76
CA THR A 61 -5.22 3.97 0.32
C THR A 61 -4.17 2.93 -0.07
N LEU A 62 -3.11 2.80 0.71
CA LEU A 62 -2.05 1.79 0.54
C LEU A 62 -2.26 0.54 1.41
N GLN A 63 -3.41 0.44 2.10
CA GLN A 63 -3.72 -0.63 3.06
C GLN A 63 -2.60 -0.84 4.10
N ILE A 64 -2.36 0.17 4.93
CA ILE A 64 -1.37 0.11 6.00
C ILE A 64 -1.80 -0.95 7.01
N ASP A 65 -1.02 -2.02 7.09
CA ASP A 65 -1.20 -3.11 8.05
C ASP A 65 -0.71 -2.69 9.45
N LEU A 66 -1.62 -2.56 10.39
CA LEU A 66 -1.33 -2.07 11.74
C LEU A 66 -0.48 -3.04 12.56
N GLY A 67 -0.53 -4.34 12.26
CA GLY A 67 0.32 -5.34 12.90
C GLY A 67 1.76 -5.26 12.41
N GLN A 68 1.96 -4.89 11.15
CA GLN A 68 3.30 -4.68 10.56
C GLN A 68 3.83 -3.26 10.80
N HIS A 69 2.95 -2.31 11.11
CA HIS A 69 3.27 -0.93 11.46
C HIS A 69 2.78 -0.58 12.87
N PRO A 70 3.35 -1.20 13.93
CA PRO A 70 2.80 -1.10 15.29
C PRO A 70 2.79 0.32 15.86
N ASN A 71 3.58 1.25 15.30
CA ASN A 71 3.57 2.67 15.69
C ASN A 71 2.35 3.43 15.15
N VAL A 72 1.68 2.93 14.10
CA VAL A 72 0.50 3.58 13.50
C VAL A 72 -0.75 3.34 14.36
N ALA A 73 -0.89 2.16 14.98
CA ALA A 73 -2.02 1.84 15.84
C ALA A 73 -2.23 2.85 17.01
N PRO A 74 -1.21 3.23 17.81
CA PRO A 74 -1.39 4.24 18.85
C PRO A 74 -1.69 5.63 18.26
N GLU A 75 -1.03 6.04 17.17
CA GLU A 75 -1.34 7.32 16.49
C GLU A 75 -2.81 7.38 16.05
N PHE A 76 -3.33 6.26 15.53
CA PHE A 76 -4.73 6.13 15.10
C PHE A 76 -5.70 6.23 16.28
N LEU A 77 -5.44 5.51 17.37
CA LEU A 77 -6.30 5.55 18.55
C LEU A 77 -6.26 6.91 19.25
N ASP A 78 -5.12 7.58 19.26
CA ASP A 78 -4.99 8.93 19.82
C ASP A 78 -5.76 9.95 18.99
N ALA A 79 -5.65 9.88 17.66
CA ALA A 79 -6.43 10.72 16.75
C ALA A 79 -7.95 10.47 16.93
N TYR A 80 -8.34 9.21 17.04
CA TYR A 80 -9.72 8.81 17.34
C TYR A 80 -10.21 9.40 18.69
N GLN A 81 -9.46 9.24 19.78
CA GLN A 81 -9.84 9.73 21.11
C GLN A 81 -9.93 11.26 21.16
N ALA A 82 -9.04 11.95 20.44
CA ALA A 82 -9.08 13.41 20.29
C ALA A 82 -10.35 13.87 19.55
N TRP A 83 -10.73 13.18 18.47
CA TRP A 83 -11.98 13.43 17.76
C TRP A 83 -13.21 13.11 18.63
N ALA A 84 -13.20 11.96 19.30
CA ALA A 84 -14.30 11.46 20.13
C ALA A 84 -14.62 12.44 21.28
N THR A 85 -13.59 13.04 21.89
CA THR A 85 -13.76 14.02 22.98
C THR A 85 -14.48 15.30 22.55
N ARG A 86 -14.49 15.61 21.24
CA ARG A 86 -15.16 16.80 20.70
C ARG A 86 -16.60 16.52 20.24
N GLN A 87 -17.08 15.29 20.35
CA GLN A 87 -18.42 14.92 19.89
C GLN A 87 -19.49 15.18 20.95
N PRO A 88 -20.73 15.51 20.55
CA PRO A 88 -21.84 15.65 21.49
C PRO A 88 -22.09 14.37 22.32
N ASP A 89 -21.90 13.20 21.72
CA ASP A 89 -22.07 11.87 22.32
C ASP A 89 -20.77 11.26 22.85
N HIS A 90 -19.76 12.10 23.18
CA HIS A 90 -18.42 11.67 23.61
C HIS A 90 -18.41 10.62 24.74
N ALA A 91 -19.38 10.66 25.66
CA ALA A 91 -19.48 9.70 26.77
C ALA A 91 -19.62 8.24 26.29
N THR A 92 -20.21 8.03 25.10
CA THR A 92 -20.37 6.70 24.49
C THR A 92 -19.26 6.34 23.51
N LEU A 93 -18.54 7.35 23.01
CA LEU A 93 -17.47 7.17 22.04
C LEU A 93 -16.13 6.92 22.73
N LYS A 94 -15.78 7.72 23.74
CA LYS A 94 -14.47 7.66 24.38
C LYS A 94 -14.20 6.28 24.96
N PHE A 95 -13.04 5.73 24.64
CA PHE A 95 -12.54 4.54 25.31
C PHE A 95 -12.11 4.90 26.74
N SER A 96 -12.49 4.03 27.68
CA SER A 96 -11.80 3.88 28.96
C SER A 96 -10.35 3.45 28.75
N ALA A 97 -9.51 3.56 29.80
CA ALA A 97 -8.12 3.14 29.71
C ALA A 97 -7.99 1.64 29.33
N SER A 98 -8.82 0.76 29.89
CA SER A 98 -8.81 -0.66 29.57
C SER A 98 -9.28 -0.96 28.14
N GLU A 99 -10.33 -0.28 27.66
CA GLU A 99 -10.78 -0.42 26.27
C GLU A 99 -9.71 0.06 25.28
N TYR A 100 -9.03 1.17 25.59
CA TYR A 100 -7.94 1.68 24.76
C TYR A 100 -6.82 0.63 24.67
N THR A 101 -6.34 0.12 25.81
CA THR A 101 -5.26 -0.88 25.82
C THR A 101 -5.67 -2.16 25.08
N ALA A 102 -6.87 -2.67 25.33
CA ALA A 102 -7.37 -3.88 24.66
C ALA A 102 -7.48 -3.68 23.13
N THR A 103 -8.01 -2.54 22.70
CA THR A 103 -8.13 -2.20 21.28
C THR A 103 -6.75 -2.03 20.64
N LEU A 104 -5.83 -1.34 21.31
CA LEU A 104 -4.46 -1.16 20.84
C LEU A 104 -3.77 -2.50 20.62
N THR A 105 -3.82 -3.39 21.62
CA THR A 105 -3.25 -4.74 21.50
C THR A 105 -3.87 -5.49 20.32
N ALA A 106 -5.19 -5.43 20.15
CA ALA A 106 -5.87 -6.09 19.03
C ALA A 106 -5.43 -5.55 17.67
N LEU A 107 -5.28 -4.22 17.53
CA LEU A 107 -4.84 -3.59 16.29
C LEU A 107 -3.37 -3.89 15.95
N GLN A 108 -2.52 -4.09 16.95
CA GLN A 108 -1.09 -4.38 16.77
C GLN A 108 -0.77 -5.85 16.51
N ARG A 109 -1.75 -6.76 16.58
CA ARG A 109 -1.50 -8.17 16.25
C ARG A 109 -1.21 -8.33 14.77
N THR A 110 -0.17 -9.10 14.46
CA THR A 110 0.03 -9.66 13.12
C THR A 110 -0.91 -10.85 12.91
N GLY A 111 -1.06 -11.30 11.67
CA GLY A 111 -1.86 -12.49 11.35
C GLY A 111 -1.43 -13.71 12.17
N HIS A 112 -0.13 -14.02 12.25
CA HIS A 112 0.35 -15.13 13.07
C HIS A 112 0.02 -14.98 14.56
N ALA A 113 0.13 -13.77 15.11
CA ALA A 113 -0.25 -13.53 16.50
C ALA A 113 -1.76 -13.72 16.72
N MET A 114 -2.61 -13.39 15.74
CA MET A 114 -4.04 -13.65 15.80
C MET A 114 -4.37 -15.15 15.75
N GLU A 115 -3.65 -15.93 14.93
CA GLU A 115 -3.78 -17.40 14.86
C GLU A 115 -3.40 -18.05 16.19
N ASP A 116 -2.22 -17.70 16.73
CA ASP A 116 -1.71 -18.24 17.98
C ASP A 116 -2.65 -17.93 19.16
N ASP A 117 -3.15 -16.69 19.23
CA ASP A 117 -4.05 -16.22 20.29
C ASP A 117 -5.50 -16.72 20.15
N HIS A 118 -5.86 -17.34 19.02
CA HIS A 118 -7.27 -17.61 18.66
C HIS A 118 -8.13 -16.34 18.77
N ALA A 119 -7.65 -15.26 18.16
CA ALA A 119 -8.20 -13.93 18.34
C ALA A 119 -9.64 -13.80 17.79
N TYR A 120 -10.44 -12.97 18.47
CA TYR A 120 -11.78 -12.60 18.04
C TYR A 120 -11.81 -11.16 17.50
N ASP A 121 -12.71 -10.92 16.54
CA ASP A 121 -12.88 -9.60 15.93
C ASP A 121 -13.30 -8.54 16.95
N ILE A 122 -12.79 -7.32 16.78
CA ILE A 122 -13.18 -6.18 17.61
C ILE A 122 -14.45 -5.51 17.05
N ASP A 123 -15.19 -4.80 17.91
CA ASP A 123 -16.20 -3.86 17.40
C ASP A 123 -15.52 -2.66 16.73
N ARG A 124 -15.60 -2.60 15.41
CA ARG A 124 -14.99 -1.55 14.58
C ARG A 124 -15.91 -0.34 14.39
N SER A 125 -17.14 -0.37 14.90
CA SER A 125 -18.18 0.61 14.59
C SER A 125 -17.73 2.05 14.90
N ARG A 126 -17.18 2.27 16.08
CA ARG A 126 -16.74 3.61 16.52
C ARG A 126 -15.51 4.10 15.75
N LEU A 127 -14.57 3.21 15.47
CA LEU A 127 -13.36 3.51 14.69
C LEU A 127 -13.71 3.84 13.23
N ASN A 128 -14.63 3.07 12.62
CA ASN A 128 -15.13 3.32 11.28
C ASN A 128 -15.94 4.61 11.19
N ARG A 129 -16.70 4.97 12.24
CA ARG A 129 -17.37 6.27 12.30
C ARG A 129 -16.37 7.43 12.27
N PHE A 130 -15.24 7.31 12.97
CA PHE A 130 -14.17 8.31 12.90
C PHE A 130 -13.54 8.36 11.51
N LEU A 131 -13.16 7.23 10.93
CA LEU A 131 -12.56 7.16 9.59
C LEU A 131 -13.46 7.74 8.50
N ALA A 132 -14.78 7.66 8.66
CA ALA A 132 -15.75 8.26 7.74
C ALA A 132 -15.86 9.79 7.84
N THR A 133 -15.26 10.43 8.85
CA THR A 133 -15.29 11.90 9.02
C THR A 133 -14.17 12.57 8.23
N GLU A 134 -14.30 13.85 7.93
CA GLU A 134 -13.23 14.64 7.30
C GLU A 134 -11.93 14.61 8.13
N THR A 135 -12.02 14.66 9.47
CA THR A 135 -10.84 14.54 10.34
C THR A 135 -10.16 13.17 10.20
N GLY A 136 -10.95 12.10 10.15
CA GLY A 136 -10.43 10.74 9.94
C GLY A 136 -9.82 10.55 8.55
N GLN A 137 -10.47 11.07 7.51
CA GLN A 137 -9.95 11.04 6.14
C GLN A 137 -8.64 11.81 6.00
N ASN A 138 -8.53 12.99 6.62
CA ASN A 138 -7.29 13.77 6.64
C ASN A 138 -6.16 13.05 7.40
N PHE A 139 -6.48 12.35 8.49
CA PHE A 139 -5.51 11.51 9.20
C PHE A 139 -4.98 10.38 8.31
N VAL A 140 -5.89 9.67 7.61
CA VAL A 140 -5.53 8.62 6.66
C VAL A 140 -4.66 9.17 5.52
N HIS A 141 -5.04 10.32 4.95
CA HIS A 141 -4.28 10.93 3.87
C HIS A 141 -2.86 11.34 4.30
N ALA A 142 -2.70 11.86 5.53
CA ALA A 142 -1.40 12.19 6.09
C ALA A 142 -0.54 10.93 6.32
N LEU A 143 -1.15 9.81 6.73
CA LEU A 143 -0.47 8.52 6.82
C LEU A 143 -0.05 7.99 5.45
N ASP A 144 -0.96 7.97 4.47
CA ASP A 144 -0.66 7.53 3.11
C ASP A 144 0.48 8.36 2.50
N THR A 145 0.49 9.67 2.72
CA THR A 145 1.57 10.56 2.27
C THR A 145 2.92 10.20 2.90
N ARG A 146 2.95 9.90 4.22
CA ARG A 146 4.16 9.44 4.91
C ARG A 146 4.64 8.09 4.36
N HIS A 147 3.73 7.16 4.10
CA HIS A 147 4.05 5.85 3.55
C HIS A 147 4.60 5.93 2.12
N VAL A 148 3.96 6.75 1.26
CA VAL A 148 4.45 7.08 -0.08
C VAL A 148 5.86 7.66 -0.03
N ALA A 149 6.12 8.58 0.90
CA ALA A 149 7.47 9.13 1.07
C ALA A 149 8.50 8.05 1.43
N GLY A 150 8.11 7.05 2.24
CA GLY A 150 8.97 5.91 2.59
C GLY A 150 9.28 4.99 1.40
N VAL A 151 8.27 4.55 0.64
CA VAL A 151 8.48 3.63 -0.50
C VAL A 151 9.13 4.32 -1.71
N THR A 152 9.12 5.65 -1.74
CA THR A 152 9.80 6.46 -2.77
C THR A 152 11.09 7.11 -2.28
N ALA A 153 11.51 6.85 -1.05
CA ALA A 153 12.72 7.44 -0.49
C ALA A 153 13.95 7.03 -1.31
N VAL A 154 14.85 8.00 -1.48
CA VAL A 154 16.16 7.83 -2.11
C VAL A 154 17.20 8.36 -1.14
N ASP A 155 18.13 7.51 -0.72
CA ASP A 155 19.27 7.87 0.09
C ASP A 155 20.47 8.30 -0.78
N VAL A 156 21.22 9.28 -0.30
CA VAL A 156 22.42 9.80 -1.01
C VAL A 156 23.55 8.75 -1.02
N THR A 157 23.46 7.71 -0.19
CA THR A 157 24.48 6.65 -0.08
C THR A 157 23.80 5.29 -0.05
N ALA A 158 24.22 4.39 -0.95
CA ALA A 158 23.71 3.03 -1.01
C ALA A 158 23.94 2.27 0.31
N ARG A 159 22.85 1.79 0.93
CA ARG A 159 22.88 1.02 2.18
C ARG A 159 21.86 -0.12 2.14
N ASN A 160 21.91 -1.00 3.13
CA ASN A 160 20.95 -2.12 3.25
C ASN A 160 19.51 -1.67 3.59
N GLY A 161 19.30 -0.38 3.86
CA GLY A 161 17.99 0.22 4.16
C GLY A 161 17.27 0.85 2.97
N ASP A 162 17.91 0.87 1.79
CA ASP A 162 17.37 1.50 0.59
C ASP A 162 16.01 0.91 0.18
N SER A 163 15.12 1.78 -0.32
CA SER A 163 13.85 1.34 -0.86
C SER A 163 14.06 0.41 -2.07
N ALA A 164 13.06 -0.43 -2.36
CA ALA A 164 13.09 -1.31 -3.53
C ALA A 164 13.21 -0.48 -4.82
N LEU A 165 12.52 0.67 -4.87
CA LEU A 165 12.58 1.62 -5.97
C LEU A 165 13.99 2.19 -6.15
N GLU A 166 14.61 2.67 -5.08
CA GLU A 166 15.94 3.27 -5.14
C GLU A 166 16.97 2.27 -5.70
N ARG A 167 16.93 1.01 -5.22
CA ARG A 167 17.82 -0.03 -5.71
C ARG A 167 17.60 -0.32 -7.19
N LEU A 168 16.34 -0.37 -7.62
CA LEU A 168 15.96 -0.54 -9.02
C LEU A 168 16.48 0.63 -9.89
N GLN A 169 16.36 1.87 -9.43
CA GLN A 169 16.78 3.08 -10.16
C GLN A 169 18.27 3.11 -10.52
N ARG A 170 19.09 2.35 -9.79
CA ARG A 170 20.53 2.20 -10.05
C ARG A 170 20.85 1.13 -11.09
N THR A 171 19.87 0.35 -11.54
CA THR A 171 20.09 -0.74 -12.50
C THR A 171 20.13 -0.22 -13.94
N PRO A 172 20.93 -0.84 -14.82
CA PRO A 172 20.91 -0.52 -16.25
C PRO A 172 19.52 -0.68 -16.87
N LEU A 173 18.76 -1.70 -16.44
CA LEU A 173 17.40 -1.94 -16.90
C LEU A 173 16.52 -0.71 -16.71
N TYR A 174 16.54 -0.09 -15.52
CA TYR A 174 15.73 1.09 -15.24
C TYR A 174 16.24 2.34 -15.98
N GLN A 175 17.56 2.56 -15.95
CA GLN A 175 18.17 3.77 -16.53
C GLN A 175 18.03 3.84 -18.05
N GLN A 176 17.97 2.69 -18.72
CA GLN A 176 17.86 2.57 -20.18
C GLN A 176 16.41 2.35 -20.66
N ALA A 177 15.47 2.12 -19.73
CA ALA A 177 14.07 1.93 -20.06
C ALA A 177 13.41 3.23 -20.56
N SER A 178 12.35 3.08 -21.35
CA SER A 178 11.45 4.18 -21.69
C SER A 178 10.78 4.75 -20.43
N ASP A 179 10.35 6.02 -20.43
CA ASP A 179 9.62 6.59 -19.28
C ASP A 179 8.36 5.79 -18.91
N ALA A 180 7.73 5.13 -19.90
CA ALA A 180 6.59 4.27 -19.67
C ALA A 180 6.99 2.97 -18.94
N ASP A 181 8.10 2.36 -19.35
CA ASP A 181 8.62 1.15 -18.70
C ASP A 181 9.27 1.46 -17.34
N GLN A 182 9.87 2.63 -17.16
CA GLN A 182 10.30 3.11 -15.84
C GLN A 182 9.12 3.16 -14.86
N ALA A 183 7.96 3.66 -15.30
CA ALA A 183 6.76 3.68 -14.46
C ALA A 183 6.25 2.27 -14.16
N ARG A 184 6.33 1.34 -15.13
CA ARG A 184 5.95 -0.07 -14.90
C ARG A 184 6.87 -0.74 -13.89
N LEU A 185 8.18 -0.60 -14.06
CA LEU A 185 9.20 -1.14 -13.17
C LEU A 185 9.06 -0.55 -11.76
N ALA A 186 8.97 0.78 -11.65
CA ALA A 186 8.79 1.47 -10.37
C ALA A 186 7.52 1.01 -9.66
N GLY A 187 6.38 0.97 -10.35
CA GLY A 187 5.11 0.53 -9.80
C GLY A 187 5.18 -0.89 -9.24
N MET A 188 5.72 -1.84 -10.03
CA MET A 188 5.88 -3.24 -9.60
C MET A 188 6.77 -3.38 -8.36
N PHE A 189 7.92 -2.69 -8.31
CA PHE A 189 8.83 -2.79 -7.15
C PHE A 189 8.27 -2.11 -5.90
N MET A 190 7.60 -0.96 -6.03
CA MET A 190 6.92 -0.30 -4.90
C MET A 190 5.78 -1.18 -4.37
N LYS A 191 4.96 -1.76 -5.24
CA LYS A 191 3.88 -2.69 -4.85
C LYS A 191 4.42 -3.94 -4.16
N LEU A 192 5.47 -4.54 -4.71
CA LEU A 192 6.09 -5.72 -4.11
C LEU A 192 6.66 -5.41 -2.71
N GLN A 193 7.29 -4.25 -2.55
CA GLN A 193 7.74 -3.77 -1.25
C GLN A 193 6.56 -3.55 -0.29
N ASN A 194 5.46 -2.96 -0.77
CA ASN A 194 4.25 -2.75 0.03
C ASN A 194 3.67 -4.08 0.54
N GLN A 195 3.57 -5.10 -0.31
CA GLN A 195 2.90 -6.36 0.02
C GLN A 195 3.78 -7.39 0.75
N SER A 196 5.08 -7.37 0.51
CA SER A 196 5.99 -8.42 0.97
C SER A 196 7.21 -7.89 1.73
N ASN A 197 7.22 -6.60 2.03
CA ASN A 197 8.41 -5.90 2.51
C ASN A 197 9.61 -6.25 1.61
N ASN A 198 10.71 -6.69 2.21
CA ASN A 198 11.92 -7.07 1.47
C ASN A 198 12.05 -8.57 1.20
N LEU A 199 10.98 -9.37 1.33
CA LEU A 199 11.07 -10.83 1.16
C LEU A 199 11.49 -11.23 -0.27
N TYR A 200 10.85 -10.66 -1.29
CA TYR A 200 11.09 -11.04 -2.69
C TYR A 200 11.95 -10.04 -3.47
N VAL A 201 12.02 -8.79 -3.00
CA VAL A 201 12.75 -7.69 -3.65
C VAL A 201 14.22 -8.03 -3.95
N PRO A 202 15.02 -8.58 -3.02
CA PRO A 202 16.42 -8.91 -3.28
C PRO A 202 16.62 -9.91 -4.42
N ARG A 203 15.75 -10.93 -4.50
CA ARG A 203 15.83 -11.97 -5.53
C ARG A 203 15.57 -11.40 -6.92
N LEU A 204 14.52 -10.57 -7.08
CA LEU A 204 14.24 -9.93 -8.37
C LEU A 204 15.34 -8.94 -8.76
N LEU A 205 15.83 -8.13 -7.81
CA LEU A 205 16.92 -7.20 -8.09
C LEU A 205 18.21 -7.90 -8.52
N SER A 206 18.52 -9.07 -7.95
CA SER A 206 19.67 -9.87 -8.39
C SER A 206 19.53 -10.28 -9.85
N ARG A 207 18.34 -10.71 -10.28
CA ARG A 207 18.07 -11.10 -11.67
C ARG A 207 18.14 -9.92 -12.62
N VAL A 208 17.58 -8.77 -12.24
CA VAL A 208 17.73 -7.51 -12.99
C VAL A 208 19.20 -7.11 -13.11
N THR A 209 19.96 -7.14 -12.01
CA THR A 209 21.37 -6.74 -11.98
C THR A 209 22.24 -7.67 -12.85
N SER A 210 21.93 -8.96 -12.86
CA SER A 210 22.64 -9.95 -13.67
C SER A 210 22.28 -9.88 -15.17
N GLY A 211 21.25 -9.11 -15.54
CA GLY A 211 20.73 -9.06 -16.91
C GLY A 211 19.81 -10.23 -17.29
N GLU A 212 19.54 -11.17 -16.37
CA GLU A 212 18.54 -12.24 -16.57
C GLU A 212 17.14 -11.65 -16.87
N TYR A 213 16.80 -10.55 -16.18
CA TYR A 213 15.63 -9.74 -16.52
C TYR A 213 16.07 -8.49 -17.26
N SER A 214 15.71 -8.41 -18.55
CA SER A 214 16.13 -7.34 -19.46
C SER A 214 14.98 -6.45 -19.94
N SER A 215 13.77 -6.66 -19.44
CA SER A 215 12.59 -5.86 -19.75
C SER A 215 11.60 -5.82 -18.58
N ALA A 216 10.68 -4.85 -18.60
CA ALA A 216 9.56 -4.80 -17.65
C ALA A 216 8.70 -6.07 -17.70
N ASP A 217 8.53 -6.67 -18.88
CA ASP A 217 7.77 -7.92 -19.05
C ASP A 217 8.47 -9.11 -18.40
N ASN A 218 9.81 -9.19 -18.45
CA ASN A 218 10.54 -10.23 -17.73
C ASN A 218 10.44 -10.07 -16.22
N VAL A 219 10.49 -8.83 -15.72
CA VAL A 219 10.28 -8.56 -14.30
C VAL A 219 8.87 -9.00 -13.89
N LYS A 220 7.84 -8.67 -14.68
CA LYS A 220 6.46 -9.10 -14.43
C LYS A 220 6.34 -10.63 -14.41
N ALA A 221 6.83 -11.32 -15.43
CA ALA A 221 6.84 -12.78 -15.44
C ALA A 221 7.60 -13.38 -14.25
N GLY A 222 8.66 -12.69 -13.80
CA GLY A 222 9.39 -13.04 -12.61
C GLY A 222 8.59 -12.91 -11.31
N ILE A 223 7.73 -11.89 -11.22
CA ILE A 223 6.81 -11.67 -10.11
C ILE A 223 5.73 -12.76 -10.09
N ASP A 224 5.16 -13.07 -11.25
CA ASP A 224 4.10 -14.09 -11.43
C ASP A 224 4.58 -15.50 -11.03
N GLY A 225 5.90 -15.73 -11.07
CA GLY A 225 6.53 -16.98 -10.64
C GLY A 225 7.00 -17.01 -9.19
N LEU A 226 6.76 -15.97 -8.37
CA LEU A 226 7.23 -15.93 -6.98
C LEU A 226 6.45 -16.87 -6.06
N MET A 227 5.14 -16.93 -6.25
CA MET A 227 4.23 -17.74 -5.47
C MET A 227 3.47 -18.73 -6.36
N ARG A 228 2.93 -19.77 -5.73
CA ARG A 228 2.16 -20.78 -6.45
C ARG A 228 0.72 -20.31 -6.56
N ASN A 229 0.22 -20.25 -7.79
CA ASN A 229 -1.19 -19.96 -8.06
C ASN A 229 -2.14 -20.96 -7.38
N GLY A 230 -3.36 -20.50 -7.15
CA GLY A 230 -4.43 -21.29 -6.53
C GLY A 230 -4.70 -22.58 -7.30
N ARG A 231 -5.35 -23.55 -6.65
CA ARG A 231 -5.65 -24.87 -7.24
C ARG A 231 -6.48 -24.79 -8.53
N ASN A 232 -7.22 -23.71 -8.73
CA ASN A 232 -8.04 -23.39 -9.91
C ASN A 232 -7.32 -22.50 -10.94
N GLY A 233 -6.02 -22.25 -10.76
CA GLY A 233 -5.24 -21.35 -11.61
C GLY A 233 -5.46 -19.86 -11.33
N SER A 234 -6.15 -19.50 -10.24
CA SER A 234 -6.27 -18.09 -9.85
C SER A 234 -4.90 -17.54 -9.44
N SER A 235 -4.55 -16.36 -9.95
CA SER A 235 -3.38 -15.59 -9.55
C SER A 235 -3.29 -15.44 -8.03
N ASP A 236 -2.08 -15.51 -7.50
CA ASP A 236 -1.85 -15.20 -6.09
C ASP A 236 -1.95 -13.67 -5.81
N PHE A 237 -1.85 -13.28 -4.54
CA PHE A 237 -2.02 -11.88 -4.13
C PHE A 237 -0.87 -10.95 -4.58
N ILE A 238 0.32 -11.50 -4.85
CA ILE A 238 1.47 -10.78 -5.40
C ILE A 238 1.26 -10.55 -6.89
N GLU A 239 0.89 -11.59 -7.65
CA GLU A 239 0.58 -11.49 -9.09
C GLU A 239 -0.58 -10.51 -9.33
N SER A 240 -1.71 -10.73 -8.66
CA SER A 240 -2.90 -9.87 -8.82
C SER A 240 -2.65 -8.42 -8.37
N GLY A 241 -1.83 -8.24 -7.33
CA GLY A 241 -1.37 -6.93 -6.88
C GLY A 241 -0.57 -6.19 -7.95
N ALA A 242 0.40 -6.87 -8.57
CA ALA A 242 1.20 -6.31 -9.66
C ALA A 242 0.34 -6.00 -10.90
N ASP A 243 -0.61 -6.85 -11.25
CA ASP A 243 -1.54 -6.62 -12.38
C ASP A 243 -2.38 -5.35 -12.18
N ASN A 244 -2.99 -5.19 -11.00
CA ASN A 244 -3.78 -4.01 -10.70
C ASN A 244 -2.92 -2.74 -10.70
N THR A 245 -1.71 -2.82 -10.15
CA THR A 245 -0.76 -1.70 -10.22
C THR A 245 -0.38 -1.36 -11.65
N LEU A 246 -0.14 -2.35 -12.52
CA LEU A 246 0.16 -2.09 -13.93
C LEU A 246 -1.02 -1.46 -14.69
N ARG A 247 -2.26 -1.78 -14.33
CA ARG A 247 -3.46 -1.09 -14.87
C ARG A 247 -3.47 0.39 -14.46
N GLY A 248 -3.19 0.70 -13.19
CA GLY A 248 -3.04 2.07 -12.73
C GLY A 248 -1.88 2.81 -13.39
N THR A 249 -0.75 2.13 -13.56
CA THR A 249 0.42 2.67 -14.27
C THR A 249 0.11 2.97 -15.73
N ALA A 250 -0.69 2.15 -16.40
CA ALA A 250 -1.11 2.41 -17.78
C ALA A 250 -1.90 3.73 -17.87
N LEU A 251 -2.85 3.96 -16.95
CA LEU A 251 -3.60 5.22 -16.87
C LEU A 251 -2.69 6.41 -16.52
N PHE A 252 -1.78 6.24 -15.55
CA PHE A 252 -0.76 7.24 -15.23
C PHE A 252 0.06 7.64 -16.46
N ASN A 253 0.53 6.67 -17.24
CA ASN A 253 1.30 6.92 -18.47
C ASN A 253 0.45 7.66 -19.53
N LEU A 254 -0.83 7.32 -19.65
CA LEU A 254 -1.76 8.02 -20.55
C LEU A 254 -1.97 9.48 -20.12
N LEU A 255 -2.13 9.75 -18.82
CA LEU A 255 -2.26 11.11 -18.28
C LEU A 255 -0.98 11.93 -18.50
N ARG A 256 0.19 11.32 -18.23
CA ARG A 256 1.50 11.97 -18.45
C ARG A 256 1.76 12.28 -19.93
N ALA A 257 1.27 11.43 -20.84
CA ALA A 257 1.40 11.61 -22.28
C ALA A 257 0.27 12.46 -22.89
N ALA A 258 -0.76 12.84 -22.11
CA ALA A 258 -1.89 13.58 -22.62
C ALA A 258 -1.47 15.00 -23.03
N SER A 259 -1.96 15.44 -24.19
CA SER A 259 -1.76 16.81 -24.68
C SER A 259 -2.10 17.83 -23.59
N THR A 260 -1.33 18.92 -23.50
CA THR A 260 -1.60 20.03 -22.56
C THR A 260 -2.94 20.73 -22.82
N THR A 261 -3.57 20.47 -23.97
CA THR A 261 -4.92 20.92 -24.30
C THR A 261 -6.02 19.98 -23.81
N ASN A 262 -5.66 18.81 -23.26
CA ASN A 262 -6.61 17.92 -22.61
C ASN A 262 -6.86 18.41 -21.16
N PRO A 263 -8.11 18.68 -20.75
CA PRO A 263 -8.42 19.12 -19.39
C PRO A 263 -7.90 18.17 -18.29
N LEU A 264 -7.78 16.88 -18.59
CA LEU A 264 -7.20 15.90 -17.65
C LEU A 264 -5.68 16.08 -17.50
N SER A 265 -4.99 16.56 -18.53
CA SER A 265 -3.56 16.89 -18.46
C SER A 265 -3.35 18.12 -17.58
N GLU A 266 -4.24 19.11 -17.67
CA GLU A 266 -4.19 20.31 -16.81
C GLU A 266 -4.33 19.92 -15.34
N ALA A 267 -5.39 19.20 -14.98
CA ALA A 267 -5.63 18.74 -13.60
C ALA A 267 -4.53 17.81 -13.06
N TRP A 268 -3.82 17.08 -13.92
CA TRP A 268 -2.72 16.20 -13.54
C TRP A 268 -1.40 16.96 -13.29
N ASN A 269 -1.20 18.09 -13.96
CA ASN A 269 0.04 18.87 -13.89
C ASN A 269 0.00 20.04 -12.90
N THR A 270 -1.17 20.37 -12.34
CA THR A 270 -1.38 21.36 -11.28
C THR A 270 -1.34 20.74 -9.89
#